data_AF-A0A815KEV7-F1
#
_entry.id   AF-A0A815KEV7-F1
#
_cell.length_a   1.000
_cell.length_b   1.000
_cell.length_c   1.000
_cell.angle_alpha   90.00
_cell.angle_beta   90.00
_cell.angle_gamma   90.00
#
_symmetry.space_group_name_H-M   'P 1'
#
loop_
_entity.id
_entity.type
_entity.pdbx_description
1 polymer ?
#
loop_
_entity_poly.entity_id
_entity_poly.type
_entity_poly.pdbx_seq_one_letter_code
_entity_poly.pdbx_strand_id
1 'polypeptide(L)'
;MLFLIGFAWHVAASFAFLLAILTPNWATYQVATSLGNITIQDGIFYVCEYILTTSIYEATRCVSIIDIDPSNNTLEILKYPLSMASAALAISCAGLSIIALWLSGIYFNRRTRDKYTQCFLISVSIAVLVSFLTSIAVWILVISEVLALGQRAERSVFRWPMWLAVGASGGYLMAFITMILSFCSGLICRRKRGSKYHAETQF
;
A
#
# COMPACT_ATOMS: atom_id res chain seq x y z
N MET A 1 13.81 -11.48 18.61
CA MET A 1 14.25 -11.54 17.20
C MET A 1 13.06 -11.38 16.24
N LEU A 2 11.93 -12.06 16.47
CA LEU A 2 10.73 -11.96 15.60
C LEU A 2 10.24 -10.52 15.32
N PHE A 3 10.22 -9.64 16.34
CA PHE A 3 9.86 -8.22 16.12
C PHE A 3 10.78 -7.49 15.13
N LEU A 4 12.10 -7.75 15.16
CA LEU A 4 13.06 -7.13 14.23
C LEU A 4 12.81 -7.59 12.79
N ILE A 5 12.49 -8.88 12.62
CA ILE A 5 12.13 -9.46 11.32
C ILE A 5 10.86 -8.78 10.80
N GLY A 6 9.83 -8.66 11.64
CA GLY A 6 8.60 -7.96 11.28
C GLY A 6 8.81 -6.48 10.95
N PHE A 7 9.66 -5.80 11.71
CA PHE A 7 10.04 -4.42 11.42
C PHE A 7 10.75 -4.29 10.07
N ALA A 8 11.69 -5.18 9.74
CA ALA A 8 12.36 -5.18 8.44
C ALA A 8 11.36 -5.40 7.27
N TRP A 9 10.42 -6.34 7.42
CA TRP A 9 9.33 -6.53 6.46
C TRP A 9 8.46 -5.29 6.31
N HIS A 10 8.14 -4.62 7.41
CA HIS A 10 7.33 -3.39 7.38
C HIS A 10 8.05 -2.26 6.63
N VAL A 11 9.36 -2.06 6.89
CA VAL A 11 10.18 -1.09 6.17
C VAL A 11 10.20 -1.39 4.67
N ALA A 12 10.53 -2.63 4.30
CA ALA A 12 10.59 -3.04 2.90
C ALA A 12 9.24 -2.88 2.18
N ALA A 13 8.14 -3.29 2.82
CA ALA A 13 6.79 -3.13 2.31
C ALA A 13 6.41 -1.65 2.12
N SER A 14 6.79 -0.79 3.08
CA SER A 14 6.51 0.66 3.01
C SER A 14 7.22 1.31 1.84
N PHE A 15 8.50 1.00 1.62
CA PHE A 15 9.25 1.50 0.47
C PHE A 15 8.71 0.97 -0.86
N ALA A 16 8.42 -0.34 -0.93
CA ALA A 16 7.84 -0.95 -2.13
C ALA A 16 6.47 -0.34 -2.47
N PHE A 17 5.63 -0.10 -1.48
CA PHE A 17 4.31 0.53 -1.67
C PHE A 17 4.45 1.99 -2.12
N LEU A 18 5.32 2.77 -1.49
CA LEU A 18 5.62 4.15 -1.90
C LEU A 18 6.12 4.22 -3.35
N LEU A 19 7.06 3.34 -3.71
CA LEU A 19 7.57 3.25 -5.08
C LEU A 19 6.46 2.89 -6.06
N ALA A 20 5.61 1.93 -5.70
CA ALA A 20 4.47 1.54 -6.54
C ALA A 20 3.53 2.73 -6.78
N ILE A 21 3.06 3.43 -5.74
CA ILE A 21 2.07 4.50 -5.90
C ILE A 21 2.62 5.76 -6.60
N LEU A 22 3.93 6.02 -6.48
CA LEU A 22 4.60 7.14 -7.15
C LEU A 22 4.94 6.83 -8.61
N THR A 23 5.08 5.56 -8.97
CA THR A 23 5.37 5.19 -10.35
C THR A 23 4.08 5.24 -11.16
N PRO A 24 3.99 6.08 -12.22
CA PRO A 24 2.92 5.95 -13.19
C PRO A 24 3.01 4.59 -13.89
N ASN A 25 2.00 4.17 -14.65
CA ASN A 25 1.98 2.90 -15.39
C ASN A 25 1.65 1.66 -14.53
N TRP A 26 0.57 1.72 -13.74
CA TRP A 26 -0.05 0.56 -13.07
C TRP A 26 -0.81 -0.32 -14.05
N ALA A 27 -1.51 0.29 -15.00
CA ALA A 27 -2.23 -0.39 -16.07
C ALA A 27 -2.02 0.33 -17.39
N THR A 28 -2.05 -0.44 -18.48
CA THR A 28 -2.04 0.12 -19.84
C THR A 28 -3.20 -0.42 -20.62
N TYR A 29 -3.88 0.47 -21.35
CA TYR A 29 -4.95 0.09 -22.27
C TYR A 29 -4.89 0.92 -23.54
N GLN A 30 -5.45 0.37 -24.62
CA GLN A 30 -5.52 1.03 -25.91
C GLN A 30 -6.94 1.45 -26.22
N VAL A 31 -7.08 2.69 -26.69
CA VAL A 31 -8.36 3.25 -27.13
C VAL A 31 -8.21 3.65 -28.60
N ALA A 32 -9.09 3.12 -29.44
CA ALA A 32 -9.20 3.52 -30.83
C ALA A 32 -9.87 4.90 -30.90
N THR A 33 -9.18 5.88 -31.47
CA THR A 33 -9.71 7.21 -31.73
C THR A 33 -9.69 7.52 -33.22
N SER A 34 -10.38 8.57 -33.65
CA SER A 34 -10.34 9.04 -35.05
C SER A 34 -8.92 9.44 -35.51
N LEU A 35 -8.01 9.69 -34.58
CA LEU A 35 -6.61 10.06 -34.80
C LEU A 35 -5.65 8.86 -34.80
N GLY A 36 -6.16 7.63 -34.57
CA GLY A 36 -5.38 6.41 -34.46
C GLY A 36 -5.51 5.73 -33.09
N ASN A 37 -4.67 4.73 -32.84
CA ASN A 37 -4.63 4.00 -31.57
C ASN A 37 -3.80 4.76 -30.53
N ILE A 38 -4.47 5.26 -29.49
CA ILE A 38 -3.82 5.93 -28.36
C ILE A 38 -3.60 4.90 -27.26
N THR A 39 -2.38 4.83 -26.74
CA THR A 39 -2.06 4.00 -25.56
C THR A 39 -2.13 4.88 -24.32
N ILE A 40 -2.96 4.49 -23.36
CA ILE A 40 -3.11 5.20 -22.10
C ILE A 40 -2.44 4.39 -20.99
N GLN A 41 -1.62 5.06 -20.19
CA GLN A 41 -0.98 4.51 -19.00
C GLN A 41 -1.61 5.15 -17.77
N ASP A 42 -2.33 4.33 -17.00
CA ASP A 42 -2.94 4.73 -15.73
C ASP A 42 -1.96 4.55 -14.58
N GLY A 43 -1.89 5.55 -13.71
CA GLY A 43 -1.27 5.48 -12.39
C GLY A 43 -2.26 5.93 -11.30
N ILE A 44 -1.79 5.96 -10.05
CA ILE A 44 -2.62 6.40 -8.91
C ILE A 44 -2.87 7.92 -8.93
N PHE A 45 -1.85 8.70 -9.32
CA PHE A 45 -1.92 10.17 -9.30
C PHE A 45 -1.95 10.81 -10.69
N TYR A 46 -1.44 10.10 -11.70
CA TYR A 46 -1.28 10.63 -13.05
C TYR A 46 -1.80 9.63 -14.08
N VAL A 47 -2.46 10.15 -15.09
CA VAL A 47 -2.83 9.43 -16.31
C VAL A 47 -2.01 10.02 -17.46
N CYS A 48 -1.31 9.17 -18.19
CA CYS A 48 -0.46 9.58 -19.31
C CYS A 48 -0.91 8.96 -20.63
N GLU A 49 -1.10 9.81 -21.64
CA GLU A 49 -1.43 9.43 -23.01
C GLU A 49 -0.17 9.39 -23.88
N TYR A 50 -0.10 8.36 -24.73
CA TYR A 50 0.98 8.14 -25.68
C TYR A 50 0.38 7.86 -27.06
N ILE A 51 0.80 8.63 -28.06
CA ILE A 51 0.45 8.39 -29.48
C ILE A 51 1.61 7.66 -30.15
N LEU A 52 1.32 6.52 -30.77
CA LEU A 52 2.32 5.76 -31.51
C LEU A 52 2.44 6.32 -32.93
N THR A 53 3.37 7.25 -33.17
CA THR A 53 3.53 7.87 -34.50
C THR A 53 4.52 7.12 -35.38
N THR A 54 5.70 6.74 -34.90
CA THR A 54 6.75 6.07 -35.70
C THR A 54 7.80 5.36 -34.85
N SER A 55 7.44 4.30 -34.11
CA SER A 55 8.32 3.48 -33.24
C SER A 55 8.90 4.13 -31.98
N ILE A 56 8.69 5.43 -31.77
CA ILE A 56 9.05 6.14 -30.54
C ILE A 56 7.77 6.40 -29.74
N TYR A 57 7.76 6.00 -28.46
CA TYR A 57 6.68 6.32 -27.53
C TYR A 57 6.94 7.70 -26.92
N GLU A 58 6.39 8.75 -27.52
CA GLU A 58 6.40 10.08 -26.90
C GLU A 58 5.14 10.28 -26.05
N ALA A 59 5.33 10.70 -24.80
CA ALA A 59 4.24 11.09 -23.92
C ALA A 59 3.65 12.39 -24.47
N THR A 60 2.44 12.31 -25.03
CA THR A 60 1.79 13.48 -25.61
C THR A 60 1.12 14.33 -24.54
N ARG A 61 0.68 13.71 -23.44
CA ARG A 61 0.01 14.40 -22.34
C ARG A 61 0.04 13.57 -21.06
N CYS A 62 0.43 14.16 -19.94
CA CYS A 62 0.23 13.58 -18.61
C CYS A 62 -0.62 14.56 -17.79
N VAL A 63 -1.72 14.07 -17.22
CA VAL A 63 -2.63 14.88 -16.40
C VAL A 63 -2.72 14.28 -15.00
N SER A 64 -2.65 15.15 -13.99
CA SER A 64 -2.90 14.78 -12.60
C SER A 64 -4.38 14.47 -12.42
N ILE A 65 -4.72 13.35 -11.79
CA ILE A 65 -6.11 12.96 -11.48
C ILE A 65 -6.83 14.03 -10.64
N ILE A 66 -6.07 14.84 -9.88
CA ILE A 66 -6.59 15.89 -9.01
C ILE A 66 -6.95 17.16 -9.79
N ASP A 67 -6.24 17.45 -10.89
CA ASP A 67 -6.34 18.71 -11.64
C ASP A 67 -7.21 18.61 -12.90
N ILE A 68 -7.89 17.46 -13.12
CA ILE A 68 -8.78 17.30 -14.28
C ILE A 68 -10.03 18.14 -14.04
N ASP A 69 -10.14 19.26 -14.76
CA ASP A 69 -11.34 20.08 -14.80
C ASP A 69 -12.49 19.29 -15.45
N PRO A 70 -13.58 18.99 -14.72
CA PRO A 70 -14.72 18.23 -15.24
C PRO A 70 -15.49 18.97 -16.34
N SER A 71 -15.24 20.27 -16.54
CA SER A 71 -15.95 21.09 -17.53
C SER A 71 -15.31 21.12 -18.92
N ASN A 72 -14.05 20.65 -19.06
CA ASN A 72 -13.32 20.73 -20.33
C ASN A 72 -13.26 19.36 -21.03
N ASN A 73 -14.26 19.12 -21.88
CA ASN A 73 -14.58 17.85 -22.52
C ASN A 73 -13.46 17.20 -23.35
N THR A 74 -13.05 15.99 -22.93
CA THR A 74 -12.87 14.74 -23.75
C THR A 74 -12.68 13.50 -22.86
N LEU A 75 -12.32 13.67 -21.59
CA LEU A 75 -12.15 12.59 -20.59
C LEU A 75 -13.40 12.35 -19.72
N GLU A 76 -14.59 12.80 -20.14
CA GLU A 76 -15.85 12.66 -19.39
C GLU A 76 -16.29 11.18 -19.18
N ILE A 77 -15.63 10.24 -19.86
CA ILE A 77 -15.98 8.81 -19.87
C ILE A 77 -15.18 8.01 -18.81
N LEU A 78 -14.15 8.58 -18.18
CA LEU A 78 -13.27 7.90 -17.23
C LEU A 78 -13.51 8.33 -15.76
N LYS A 79 -14.41 7.60 -15.10
CA LYS A 79 -14.53 7.33 -13.66
C LYS A 79 -13.59 8.07 -12.66
N TYR A 80 -13.86 9.35 -12.42
CA TYR A 80 -13.17 10.15 -11.40
C TYR A 80 -13.27 9.67 -9.93
N PRO A 81 -14.40 9.17 -9.40
CA PRO A 81 -14.52 8.99 -7.95
C PRO A 81 -13.68 7.83 -7.41
N LEU A 82 -13.48 6.77 -8.21
CA LEU A 82 -12.70 5.58 -7.80
C LEU A 82 -11.19 5.87 -7.85
N SER A 83 -10.73 6.54 -8.91
CA SER A 83 -9.35 7.03 -9.03
C SER A 83 -8.99 7.98 -7.88
N MET A 84 -9.84 8.99 -7.59
CA MET A 84 -9.62 9.90 -6.46
C MET A 84 -9.65 9.18 -5.11
N ALA A 85 -10.57 8.24 -4.91
CA ALA A 85 -10.63 7.45 -3.67
C ALA A 85 -9.38 6.57 -3.50
N SER A 86 -8.88 5.95 -4.57
CA SER A 86 -7.66 5.14 -4.53
C SER A 86 -6.42 5.98 -4.22
N ALA A 87 -6.33 7.19 -4.77
CA ALA A 87 -5.27 8.16 -4.45
C ALA A 87 -5.33 8.59 -2.98
N ALA A 88 -6.50 8.95 -2.46
CA ALA A 88 -6.67 9.34 -1.06
C ALA A 88 -6.33 8.19 -0.09
N LEU A 89 -6.75 6.97 -0.41
CA LEU A 89 -6.41 5.77 0.38
C LEU A 89 -4.92 5.44 0.30
N ALA A 90 -4.28 5.63 -0.85
CA ALA A 90 -2.84 5.42 -1.02
C ALA A 90 -2.03 6.40 -0.15
N ILE A 91 -2.40 7.68 -0.14
CA ILE A 91 -1.80 8.70 0.73
C ILE A 91 -2.00 8.32 2.19
N SER A 92 -3.22 7.92 2.57
CA SER A 92 -3.54 7.52 3.94
C SER A 92 -2.72 6.31 4.39
N CYS A 93 -2.60 5.29 3.53
CA CYS A 93 -1.79 4.09 3.78
C CYS A 93 -0.30 4.45 3.96
N ALA A 94 0.23 5.30 3.09
CA ALA A 94 1.62 5.78 3.18
C ALA A 94 1.87 6.55 4.48
N GLY A 95 0.96 7.48 4.84
CA GLY A 95 1.03 8.26 6.07
C GLY A 95 0.98 7.38 7.32
N LEU A 96 0.05 6.43 7.38
CA LEU A 96 -0.05 5.47 8.48
C LEU A 96 1.20 4.60 8.61
N SER A 97 1.78 4.17 7.49
CA SER A 97 3.01 3.37 7.48
C SER A 97 4.20 4.17 8.03
N ILE A 98 4.34 5.44 7.65
CA ILE A 98 5.39 6.32 8.19
C ILE A 98 5.21 6.53 9.69
N ILE A 99 3.98 6.78 10.16
CA ILE A 99 3.68 6.92 11.58
C ILE A 99 4.03 5.63 12.34
N ALA A 100 3.66 4.46 11.80
CA ALA A 100 3.97 3.16 12.40
C ALA A 100 5.48 2.88 12.46
N LEU A 101 6.23 3.27 11.44
CA LEU A 101 7.70 3.19 11.42
C LEU A 101 8.33 4.10 12.48
N TRP A 102 7.85 5.34 12.58
CA TRP A 102 8.33 6.29 13.59
C TRP A 102 8.07 5.80 15.01
N LEU A 103 6.86 5.30 15.27
CA LEU A 103 6.51 4.67 16.53
C LEU A 103 7.43 3.47 16.80
N SER A 104 7.62 2.57 15.84
CA SER A 104 8.54 1.43 15.98
C SER A 104 9.97 1.86 16.34
N GLY A 105 10.46 2.96 15.78
CA GLY A 105 11.75 3.56 16.15
C GLY A 105 11.82 3.98 17.62
N ILE A 106 10.77 4.66 18.11
CA ILE A 106 10.65 5.05 19.53
C ILE A 106 10.65 3.82 20.43
N TYR A 107 9.95 2.76 20.02
CA TYR A 107 9.93 1.49 20.75
C TYR A 107 11.33 0.90 20.95
N PHE A 108 12.16 0.89 19.91
CA PHE A 108 13.53 0.39 20.02
C PHE A 108 14.34 1.17 21.05
N ASN A 109 14.17 2.49 21.12
CA ASN A 109 14.91 3.33 22.05
C ASN A 109 14.43 3.16 23.51
N ARG A 110 13.13 2.89 23.74
CA ARG A 110 12.54 2.74 25.08
C ARG A 110 12.47 1.31 25.61
N ARG A 111 12.93 0.32 24.83
CA ARG A 111 12.75 -1.12 25.10
C ARG A 111 13.22 -1.60 26.49
N THR A 112 14.13 -0.88 27.14
CA THR A 112 14.74 -1.28 28.42
C THR A 112 14.10 -0.67 29.67
N ARG A 113 13.19 0.30 29.55
CA ARG A 113 12.78 1.12 30.71
C ARG A 113 11.32 1.09 31.12
N ASP A 114 10.37 0.69 30.27
CA ASP A 114 8.95 0.96 30.52
C ASP A 114 8.00 -0.25 30.52
N LYS A 115 7.09 -0.29 31.52
CA LYS A 115 5.95 -1.23 31.60
C LYS A 115 4.98 -1.09 30.42
N TYR A 116 4.97 0.07 29.74
CA TYR A 116 4.08 0.40 28.62
C TYR A 116 4.52 -0.15 27.26
N THR A 117 5.67 -0.81 27.16
CA THR A 117 6.18 -1.38 25.90
C THR A 117 5.20 -2.38 25.25
N GLN A 118 4.34 -3.04 26.02
CA GLN A 118 3.34 -3.98 25.49
C GLN A 118 2.19 -3.28 24.79
N CYS A 119 1.61 -2.25 25.39
CA CYS A 119 0.54 -1.46 24.75
C CYS A 119 1.05 -0.84 23.45
N PHE A 120 2.30 -0.37 23.47
CA PHE A 120 2.93 0.20 22.29
C PHE A 120 3.08 -0.79 21.12
N LEU A 121 3.52 -2.02 21.40
CA LEU A 121 3.60 -3.08 20.38
C LEU A 121 2.24 -3.40 19.76
N ILE A 122 1.17 -3.39 20.55
CA ILE A 122 -0.19 -3.60 20.05
C ILE A 122 -0.58 -2.46 19.11
N SER A 123 -0.35 -1.20 19.52
CA SER A 123 -0.66 -0.03 18.68
C SER A 123 0.07 -0.06 17.34
N VAL A 124 1.36 -0.38 17.34
CA VAL A 124 2.15 -0.54 16.11
C VAL A 124 1.59 -1.68 15.26
N SER A 125 1.28 -2.83 15.85
CA SER A 125 0.73 -3.97 15.11
C SER A 125 -0.62 -3.64 14.47
N ILE A 126 -1.49 -2.91 15.16
CA ILE A 126 -2.76 -2.42 14.61
C ILE A 126 -2.50 -1.46 13.45
N ALA A 127 -1.56 -0.52 13.57
CA ALA A 127 -1.24 0.40 12.48
C ALA A 127 -0.72 -0.33 11.23
N VAL A 128 0.10 -1.37 11.40
CA VAL A 128 0.56 -2.24 10.31
C VAL A 128 -0.61 -3.01 9.69
N LEU A 129 -1.55 -3.52 10.50
CA LEU A 129 -2.76 -4.19 10.00
C LEU A 129 -3.65 -3.24 9.18
N VAL A 130 -3.85 -2.01 9.65
CA VAL A 130 -4.62 -1.00 8.90
C VAL A 130 -3.91 -0.63 7.60
N SER A 131 -2.58 -0.53 7.61
CA SER A 131 -1.78 -0.30 6.40
C SER A 131 -1.91 -1.47 5.40
N PHE A 132 -1.94 -2.70 5.88
CA PHE A 132 -2.22 -3.88 5.05
C PHE A 132 -3.61 -3.80 4.38
N LEU A 133 -4.67 -3.53 5.15
CA LEU A 133 -6.04 -3.45 4.64
C LEU A 133 -6.23 -2.30 3.65
N THR A 134 -5.65 -1.13 3.95
CA THR A 134 -5.71 0.03 3.06
C THR A 134 -4.91 -0.19 1.77
N SER A 135 -3.73 -0.81 1.85
CA SER A 135 -2.97 -1.24 0.67
C SER A 135 -3.79 -2.17 -0.24
N ILE A 136 -4.52 -3.12 0.34
CA ILE A 136 -5.45 -4.00 -0.40
C ILE A 136 -6.56 -3.20 -1.07
N ALA A 137 -7.22 -2.32 -0.32
CA ALA A 137 -8.30 -1.51 -0.86
C ALA A 137 -7.84 -0.69 -2.08
N VAL A 138 -6.65 -0.08 -2.03
CA VAL A 138 -6.09 0.73 -3.13
C VAL A 138 -6.03 -0.08 -4.42
N TRP A 139 -5.36 -1.24 -4.42
CA TRP A 139 -5.18 -1.99 -5.66
C TRP A 139 -6.46 -2.69 -6.12
N ILE A 140 -7.39 -3.06 -5.22
CA ILE A 140 -8.72 -3.56 -5.60
C ILE A 140 -9.52 -2.49 -6.33
N LEU A 141 -9.48 -1.23 -5.86
CA LEU A 141 -10.17 -0.13 -6.53
C LEU A 141 -9.62 0.10 -7.94
N VAL A 142 -8.30 0.08 -8.10
CA VAL A 142 -7.66 0.20 -9.42
C VAL A 142 -8.06 -0.97 -10.34
N ILE A 143 -8.03 -2.22 -9.88
CA ILE A 143 -8.49 -3.36 -10.69
C ILE A 143 -9.96 -3.17 -11.10
N SER A 144 -10.82 -2.81 -10.15
CA SER A 144 -12.25 -2.64 -10.40
C SER A 144 -12.53 -1.54 -11.44
N GLU A 145 -11.73 -0.48 -11.39
CA GLU A 145 -11.76 0.59 -12.37
C GLU A 145 -11.31 0.12 -13.75
N VAL A 146 -10.14 -0.53 -13.83
CA VAL A 146 -9.60 -1.07 -15.08
C VAL A 146 -10.50 -2.14 -15.69
N LEU A 147 -11.14 -3.00 -14.90
CA LEU A 147 -12.09 -4.01 -15.39
C LEU A 147 -13.37 -3.38 -15.94
N ALA A 148 -13.86 -2.33 -15.28
CA ALA A 148 -15.02 -1.61 -15.78
C ALA A 148 -14.71 -0.82 -17.06
N LEU A 149 -13.49 -0.32 -17.20
CA LEU A 149 -13.00 0.28 -18.44
C LEU A 149 -12.69 -0.76 -19.52
N GLY A 150 -12.26 -1.97 -19.14
CA GLY A 150 -12.00 -3.09 -20.03
C GLY A 150 -13.25 -3.63 -20.74
N GLN A 151 -14.46 -3.34 -20.24
CA GLN A 151 -15.69 -3.54 -21.02
C GLN A 151 -15.79 -2.61 -22.24
N ARG A 152 -15.01 -1.52 -22.27
CA ARG A 152 -14.98 -0.50 -23.33
C ARG A 152 -13.66 -0.48 -24.12
N ALA A 153 -12.56 -0.94 -23.53
CA ALA A 153 -11.24 -0.97 -24.15
C ALA A 153 -10.88 -2.38 -24.66
N GLU A 154 -10.30 -2.48 -25.85
CA GLU A 154 -10.03 -3.77 -26.51
C GLU A 154 -9.01 -4.64 -25.76
N ARG A 155 -8.05 -4.01 -25.04
CA ARG A 155 -7.02 -4.71 -24.26
C ARG A 155 -6.60 -3.88 -23.05
N SER A 156 -6.65 -4.45 -21.85
CA SER A 156 -6.05 -3.90 -20.63
C SER A 156 -4.98 -4.85 -20.10
N VAL A 157 -3.84 -4.29 -19.67
CA VAL A 157 -2.70 -5.06 -19.14
C VAL A 157 -2.19 -4.39 -17.88
N PHE A 158 -2.16 -5.13 -16.77
CA PHE A 158 -1.53 -4.69 -15.51
C PHE A 158 -0.01 -4.78 -15.61
N ARG A 159 0.67 -3.77 -15.08
CA ARG A 159 2.13 -3.59 -15.17
C ARG A 159 2.80 -3.79 -13.83
N TRP A 160 4.13 -3.68 -13.80
CA TRP A 160 4.93 -4.00 -12.62
C TRP A 160 4.59 -3.19 -11.35
N PRO A 161 4.21 -1.89 -11.38
CA PRO A 161 3.90 -1.15 -10.16
C PRO A 161 2.70 -1.74 -9.42
N MET A 162 1.71 -2.22 -10.17
CA MET A 162 0.54 -2.91 -9.64
C MET A 162 0.94 -4.19 -8.88
N TRP A 163 1.80 -5.02 -9.48
CA TRP A 163 2.29 -6.23 -8.82
C TRP A 163 3.20 -5.92 -7.63
N LEU A 164 3.96 -4.83 -7.68
CA LEU A 164 4.75 -4.36 -6.55
C LEU A 164 3.85 -3.94 -5.38
N ALA A 165 2.73 -3.26 -5.64
CA ALA A 165 1.75 -2.91 -4.60
C ALA A 165 1.11 -4.16 -3.96
N VAL A 166 0.74 -5.16 -4.77
CA VAL A 166 0.23 -6.46 -4.27
C VAL A 166 1.29 -7.16 -3.41
N GLY A 167 2.55 -7.18 -3.86
CA GLY A 167 3.67 -7.73 -3.09
C GLY A 167 3.90 -6.99 -1.78
N ALA A 168 3.78 -5.65 -1.79
CA ALA A 168 3.87 -4.83 -0.59
C ALA A 168 2.76 -5.15 0.42
N SER A 169 1.52 -5.40 -0.03
CA SER A 169 0.45 -5.91 0.84
C SER A 169 0.86 -7.21 1.54
N GLY A 170 1.46 -8.16 0.80
CA GLY A 170 2.02 -9.39 1.39
C GLY A 170 3.10 -9.12 2.44
N GLY A 171 3.98 -8.14 2.19
CA GLY A 171 4.99 -7.68 3.14
C GLY A 171 4.39 -7.10 4.43
N TYR A 172 3.34 -6.27 4.34
CA TYR A 172 2.63 -5.76 5.51
C TYR A 172 1.98 -6.88 6.32
N LEU A 173 1.40 -7.89 5.66
CA LEU A 173 0.83 -9.06 6.34
C LEU A 173 1.89 -9.84 7.11
N MET A 174 3.04 -10.11 6.48
CA MET A 174 4.15 -10.82 7.14
C MET A 174 4.73 -10.02 8.31
N ALA A 175 4.83 -8.70 8.17
CA ALA A 175 5.20 -7.80 9.24
C ALA A 175 4.23 -7.89 10.43
N PHE A 176 2.92 -7.81 10.16
CA PHE A 176 1.89 -7.94 11.19
C PHE A 176 1.96 -9.29 11.93
N ILE A 177 2.01 -10.40 11.20
CA ILE A 177 2.06 -11.76 11.77
C ILE A 177 3.29 -11.93 12.67
N THR A 178 4.47 -11.52 12.21
CA THR A 178 5.70 -11.67 12.99
C THR A 178 5.74 -10.76 14.21
N MET A 179 5.19 -9.54 14.12
CA MET A 179 5.06 -8.63 15.27
C MET A 179 4.08 -9.15 16.31
N ILE A 180 2.89 -9.63 15.91
CA ILE A 180 1.89 -10.16 16.85
C ILE A 180 2.37 -11.46 17.50
N LEU A 181 3.06 -12.34 16.78
CA LEU A 181 3.68 -13.53 17.36
C LEU A 181 4.73 -13.16 18.41
N SER A 182 5.54 -12.14 18.14
CA SER A 182 6.51 -11.63 19.13
C SER A 182 5.82 -11.11 20.41
N PHE A 183 4.65 -10.51 20.29
CA PHE A 183 3.84 -10.09 21.42
C PHE A 183 3.27 -11.29 22.20
N CYS A 184 2.66 -12.25 21.52
CA CYS A 184 2.09 -13.45 22.12
C CYS A 184 3.15 -14.28 22.88
N SER A 185 4.33 -14.47 22.30
CA SER A 185 5.44 -15.16 22.98
C SER A 185 5.86 -14.44 24.27
N GLY A 186 5.84 -13.10 24.26
CA GLY A 186 6.11 -12.29 25.45
C GLY A 186 5.11 -12.50 26.59
N LEU A 187 3.82 -12.65 26.26
CA LEU A 187 2.77 -12.93 27.25
C LEU A 187 2.90 -14.33 27.85
N ILE A 188 3.14 -15.35 27.02
CA ILE A 188 3.30 -16.74 27.48
C ILE A 188 4.49 -16.88 28.43
N CYS A 189 5.62 -16.24 28.11
CA CYS A 189 6.80 -16.24 28.99
C CYS A 189 6.54 -15.59 30.35
N ARG A 190 5.72 -14.53 30.44
CA ARG A 190 5.36 -13.91 31.73
C ARG A 190 4.44 -14.81 32.56
N ARG A 191 3.46 -15.48 31.95
CA ARG A 191 2.56 -16.43 32.64
C ARG A 191 3.34 -17.58 33.28
N LYS A 192 4.33 -18.14 32.57
CA LYS A 192 5.20 -19.20 33.11
C LYS A 192 6.09 -18.73 34.28
N ARG A 193 6.55 -17.47 34.26
CA ARG A 193 7.34 -16.91 35.39
C ARG A 193 6.48 -16.66 36.63
N GLY A 194 5.29 -16.07 36.49
CA GLY A 194 4.37 -15.86 37.62
C GLY A 194 3.96 -17.16 38.32
N SER A 195 3.81 -18.25 37.57
CA SER A 195 3.50 -19.57 38.13
C SER A 195 4.65 -20.19 38.93
N LYS A 196 5.92 -19.86 38.65
CA LYS A 196 7.07 -20.35 39.42
C LYS A 196 7.18 -19.65 40.78
N TYR A 197 6.99 -18.34 40.82
CA TYR A 197 7.06 -17.58 42.08
C TYR A 197 5.96 -17.97 43.07
N HIS A 198 4.77 -18.33 42.60
CA HIS A 198 3.71 -18.84 43.48
C HIS A 198 4.01 -20.23 44.05
N ALA A 199 4.76 -21.07 43.34
CA ALA A 199 5.14 -22.40 43.82
C ALA A 199 6.25 -22.37 44.88
N GLU A 200 7.13 -21.35 44.85
CA GLU A 200 8.22 -21.20 45.83
C GLU A 200 7.78 -20.52 47.14
N THR A 201 6.68 -19.75 47.14
CA THR A 201 6.16 -19.09 48.36
C THR A 201 5.28 -20.00 49.24
N GLN A 202 5.12 -21.28 48.90
CA GLN A 202 4.30 -22.24 49.65
C GLN A 202 5.11 -23.22 50.52
N PHE A 203 6.41 -22.97 50.69
CA PHE A 203 7.28 -23.71 51.62
C PHE A 203 7.81 -22.80 52.72
#